data_AF-A0A3S0TRX5-F1
#
_entry.id   AF-A0A3S0TRX5-F1
#
_cell.length_a   1.000
_cell.length_b   1.000
_cell.length_c   1.000
_cell.angle_alpha   90.00
_cell.angle_beta   90.00
_cell.angle_gamma   90.00
#
_symmetry.space_group_name_H-M   'P 1'
#
loop_
_entity.id
_entity.type
_entity.pdbx_description
1 polymer ?
#
loop_
_entity_poly.entity_id
_entity_poly.type
_entity_poly.pdbx_seq_one_letter_code
_entity_poly.pdbx_strand_id
1 'polypeptide(L)'
;MLSMIRIIDTRSAMLPDDVFRHRLEQTLVEIEASAARLRECAAVSVTAKPNYWRAIVMPNLAAACPFDLMICADQTFNLKLANEAYTRLPVDRFELFPHLVRAIEAGQVEKISKYSTMTDALVAVAMRVALAPGWDWIEERRLSPASTDEEWRTHRYLPYRRSPENTRVSGANILADA
;
A
#
# COMPACT_ATOMS: atom_id res chain seq x y z
N MET A 1 -30.06 6.29 -39.50
CA MET A 1 -29.04 5.50 -38.79
C MET A 1 -28.09 6.49 -38.14
N LEU A 2 -28.33 6.88 -36.88
CA LEU A 2 -27.41 7.74 -36.14
C LEU A 2 -27.23 7.20 -34.73
N SER A 3 -25.96 7.15 -34.35
CA SER A 3 -25.37 6.41 -33.25
C SER A 3 -25.85 6.92 -31.89
N MET A 4 -26.34 6.01 -31.04
CA MET A 4 -26.48 6.25 -29.60
C MET A 4 -25.09 6.33 -28.99
N ILE A 5 -24.62 7.54 -28.70
CA ILE A 5 -23.52 7.76 -27.77
C ILE A 5 -24.10 7.51 -26.37
N ARG A 6 -23.91 6.28 -25.85
CA ARG A 6 -24.03 6.06 -24.41
C ARG A 6 -22.80 6.66 -23.76
N ILE A 7 -22.96 7.85 -23.19
CA ILE A 7 -22.10 8.33 -22.12
C ILE A 7 -22.33 7.36 -20.96
N ILE A 8 -21.45 6.35 -20.83
CA ILE A 8 -21.40 5.55 -19.62
C ILE A 8 -20.72 6.46 -18.60
N ASP A 9 -21.53 7.12 -17.76
CA ASP A 9 -21.06 7.70 -16.52
C ASP A 9 -20.52 6.53 -15.67
N THR A 10 -19.21 6.28 -15.71
CA THR A 10 -18.51 5.34 -14.83
C THR A 10 -18.37 5.93 -13.44
N ARG A 11 -19.48 6.32 -12.81
CA ARG A 11 -19.61 6.15 -11.37
C ARG A 11 -19.88 4.67 -11.17
N SER A 12 -18.88 3.91 -10.70
CA SER A 12 -19.17 2.64 -10.02
C SER A 12 -20.36 2.88 -9.12
N ALA A 13 -21.50 2.25 -9.40
CA ALA A 13 -22.70 2.48 -8.63
C ALA A 13 -22.37 2.12 -7.17
N MET A 14 -22.39 3.12 -6.29
CA MET A 14 -22.12 2.92 -4.87
C MET A 14 -23.00 1.77 -4.37
N LEU A 15 -22.41 0.87 -3.59
CA LEU A 15 -23.18 -0.23 -3.02
C LEU A 15 -24.26 0.34 -2.10
N PRO A 16 -25.42 -0.30 -1.98
CA PRO A 16 -26.32 -0.04 -0.87
C PRO A 16 -25.57 -0.13 0.47
N ASP A 17 -25.89 0.77 1.41
CA ASP A 17 -25.14 0.92 2.67
C ASP A 17 -25.12 -0.38 3.50
N ASP A 18 -26.23 -1.12 3.54
CA ASP A 18 -26.34 -2.42 4.19
C ASP A 18 -25.43 -3.48 3.55
N VAL A 19 -25.40 -3.56 2.21
CA VAL A 19 -24.53 -4.47 1.46
C VAL A 19 -23.07 -4.11 1.67
N PHE A 20 -22.73 -2.82 1.64
CA PHE A 20 -21.37 -2.35 1.89
C PHE A 20 -20.91 -2.73 3.31
N ARG A 21 -21.72 -2.42 4.33
CA ARG A 21 -21.41 -2.74 5.72
C ARG A 21 -21.22 -4.24 5.93
N HIS A 22 -22.11 -5.06 5.40
CA HIS A 22 -22.00 -6.52 5.53
C HIS A 22 -20.70 -7.07 4.94
N ARG A 23 -20.33 -6.63 3.72
CA ARG A 23 -19.07 -7.04 3.08
C ARG A 23 -17.84 -6.49 3.81
N LEU A 24 -17.94 -5.27 4.32
CA LEU A 24 -16.87 -4.67 5.12
C LEU A 24 -16.63 -5.49 6.40
N GLU A 25 -17.68 -5.81 7.15
CA GLU A 25 -17.60 -6.62 8.38
C GLU A 25 -16.90 -7.96 8.15
N GLN A 26 -17.26 -8.68 7.07
CA GLN A 26 -16.61 -9.94 6.70
C GLN A 26 -15.11 -9.74 6.42
N THR A 27 -14.76 -8.66 5.71
CA THR A 27 -13.37 -8.36 5.36
C THR A 27 -12.55 -7.92 6.58
N LEU A 28 -13.17 -7.16 7.50
CA LEU A 28 -12.51 -6.69 8.72
C LEU A 28 -12.06 -7.85 9.60
N VAL A 29 -12.80 -8.98 9.64
CA VAL A 29 -12.37 -10.19 10.37
C VAL A 29 -10.98 -10.66 9.93
N GLU A 30 -10.72 -10.71 8.62
CA GLU A 30 -9.41 -11.13 8.09
C GLU A 30 -8.30 -10.12 8.40
N ILE A 31 -8.62 -8.83 8.28
CA ILE A 31 -7.66 -7.76 8.55
C ILE A 31 -7.31 -7.73 10.04
N GLU A 32 -8.28 -7.86 10.93
CA GLU A 32 -8.07 -7.87 12.38
C GLU A 32 -7.29 -9.09 12.83
N ALA A 33 -7.55 -10.27 12.25
CA ALA A 33 -6.73 -11.45 12.48
C ALA A 33 -5.26 -11.22 12.06
N SER A 34 -5.05 -10.54 10.94
CA SER A 34 -3.71 -10.18 10.47
C SER A 34 -3.04 -9.14 11.37
N ALA A 35 -3.77 -8.10 11.77
CA ALA A 35 -3.32 -7.09 12.73
C ALA A 35 -2.92 -7.72 14.07
N ALA A 36 -3.63 -8.75 14.53
CA ALA A 36 -3.26 -9.50 15.73
C ALA A 36 -1.92 -10.22 15.59
N ARG A 37 -1.70 -10.94 14.47
CA ARG A 37 -0.42 -11.61 14.20
C ARG A 37 0.74 -10.63 14.04
N LEU A 38 0.50 -9.46 13.45
CA LEU A 38 1.53 -8.44 13.24
C LEU A 38 2.11 -7.88 14.55
N ARG A 39 1.40 -7.99 15.68
CA ARG A 39 1.88 -7.52 16.99
C ARG A 39 3.20 -8.15 17.45
N GLU A 40 3.55 -9.32 16.91
CA GLU A 40 4.83 -9.98 17.18
C GLU A 40 6.03 -9.23 16.59
N CYS A 41 5.83 -8.47 15.52
CA CYS A 41 6.91 -7.81 14.75
C CYS A 41 6.66 -6.33 14.47
N ALA A 42 5.57 -5.76 14.97
CA ALA A 42 5.18 -4.37 14.77
C ALA A 42 4.34 -3.86 15.95
N ALA A 43 4.42 -2.56 16.24
CA ALA A 43 3.42 -1.90 17.06
C ALA A 43 2.14 -1.69 16.22
N VAL A 44 1.00 -2.17 16.73
CA VAL A 44 -0.29 -2.16 16.02
C VAL A 44 -1.33 -1.44 16.85
N SER A 45 -1.96 -0.42 16.28
CA SER A 45 -3.14 0.25 16.83
C SER A 45 -4.32 0.06 15.90
N VAL A 46 -5.45 -0.41 16.44
CA VAL A 46 -6.72 -0.56 15.70
C VAL A 46 -7.77 0.30 16.38
N THR A 47 -8.51 1.07 15.60
CA THR A 47 -9.61 1.92 16.07
C THR A 47 -10.83 1.70 15.18
N ALA A 48 -11.94 1.28 15.78
CA ALA A 48 -13.24 1.20 15.14
C ALA A 48 -14.14 2.32 15.68
N LYS A 49 -14.74 3.10 14.78
CA LYS A 49 -15.73 4.15 15.04
C LYS A 49 -16.91 3.98 14.09
N PRO A 50 -18.09 4.57 14.37
CA PRO A 50 -19.25 4.44 13.48
C PRO A 50 -19.02 4.88 12.03
N ASN A 51 -18.08 5.79 11.80
CA ASN A 51 -17.79 6.36 10.49
C ASN A 51 -16.49 5.84 9.84
N TYR A 52 -15.66 5.10 10.55
CA TYR A 52 -14.45 4.51 9.99
C TYR A 52 -13.91 3.34 10.83
N TRP A 53 -13.18 2.46 10.15
CA TRP A 53 -12.25 1.52 10.77
C TRP A 53 -10.83 1.90 10.38
N ARG A 54 -9.87 1.85 11.30
CA ARG A 54 -8.47 2.23 11.04
C ARG A 54 -7.50 1.29 11.71
N ALA A 55 -6.46 0.88 10.99
CA ALA A 55 -5.28 0.22 11.53
C ALA A 55 -4.01 1.00 11.19
N ILE A 56 -3.21 1.28 12.22
CA ILE A 56 -1.87 1.86 12.11
C ILE A 56 -0.88 0.78 12.53
N VAL A 57 0.10 0.51 11.68
CA VAL A 57 1.11 -0.52 11.90
C VAL A 57 2.50 0.05 11.68
N MET A 58 3.31 -0.01 12.74
CA MET A 58 4.69 0.45 12.76
C MET A 58 5.62 -0.76 12.98
N PRO A 59 6.31 -1.26 11.93
CA PRO A 59 7.19 -2.42 12.06
C PRO A 59 8.38 -2.11 12.96
N ASN A 60 8.83 -3.12 13.70
CA ASN A 60 10.02 -3.02 14.55
C ASN A 60 11.31 -2.90 13.71
N LEU A 61 11.28 -3.39 12.46
CA LEU A 61 12.38 -3.27 11.51
C LEU A 61 12.31 -1.94 10.78
N ALA A 62 13.30 -1.06 10.98
CA ALA A 62 13.32 0.30 10.42
C ALA A 62 13.24 0.37 8.88
N ALA A 63 13.73 -0.65 8.18
CA ALA A 63 13.70 -0.71 6.72
C ALA A 63 12.41 -1.36 6.15
N ALA A 64 11.47 -1.78 7.00
CA ALA A 64 10.16 -2.24 6.58
C ALA A 64 9.18 -1.06 6.43
N CYS A 65 8.16 -1.21 5.58
CA CYS A 65 7.22 -0.12 5.29
C CYS A 65 6.16 0.01 6.38
N PRO A 66 6.11 1.08 7.20
CA PRO A 66 4.95 1.31 8.06
C PRO A 66 3.72 1.66 7.21
N PHE A 67 2.53 1.31 7.70
CA PHE A 67 1.29 1.69 7.03
C PHE A 67 0.20 2.15 7.98
N ASP A 68 -0.70 2.95 7.43
CA ASP A 68 -1.92 3.40 8.09
C ASP A 68 -3.07 3.29 7.08
N LEU A 69 -3.95 2.32 7.33
CA LEU A 69 -5.11 2.01 6.52
C LEU A 69 -6.37 2.46 7.26
N MET A 70 -7.14 3.36 6.66
CA MET A 70 -8.43 3.80 7.16
C MET A 70 -9.51 3.55 6.13
N ILE A 71 -10.50 2.73 6.47
CA ILE A 71 -11.66 2.43 5.63
C ILE A 71 -12.84 3.24 6.17
N CYS A 72 -13.40 4.10 5.34
CA CYS A 72 -14.45 5.03 5.70
C CYS A 72 -15.84 4.44 5.38
N ALA A 73 -16.86 4.87 6.13
CA ALA A 73 -18.25 4.48 5.87
C ALA A 73 -18.81 5.04 4.54
N ASP A 74 -18.16 6.06 3.95
CA ASP A 74 -18.54 6.66 2.68
C ASP A 74 -18.01 5.90 1.44
N GLN A 75 -17.64 4.62 1.61
CA GLN A 75 -17.10 3.74 0.56
C GLN A 75 -15.78 4.27 -0.05
N THR A 76 -15.02 5.00 0.76
CA THR A 76 -13.65 5.38 0.44
C THR A 76 -12.67 4.79 1.44
N PHE A 77 -11.40 4.78 1.08
CA PHE A 77 -10.32 4.50 2.01
C PHE A 77 -9.17 5.48 1.84
N ASN A 78 -8.42 5.64 2.93
CA ASN A 78 -7.14 6.33 2.93
C ASN A 78 -6.08 5.28 3.23
N LEU A 79 -4.97 5.37 2.50
CA LEU A 79 -3.81 4.53 2.70
C LEU A 79 -2.56 5.41 2.77
N LYS A 80 -1.85 5.30 3.88
CA LYS A 80 -0.51 5.85 4.02
C LYS A 80 0.49 4.70 4.04
N LEU A 81 1.53 4.80 3.22
CA LEU A 81 2.65 3.88 3.16
C LEU A 81 3.93 4.69 3.36
N ALA A 82 4.70 4.40 4.41
CA ALA A 82 5.81 5.24 4.85
C ALA A 82 5.40 6.73 4.96
N ASN A 83 5.97 7.60 4.12
CA ASN A 83 5.70 9.03 4.11
C ASN A 83 4.73 9.48 3.01
N GLU A 84 4.17 8.54 2.23
CA GLU A 84 3.22 8.85 1.16
C GLU A 84 1.79 8.54 1.61
N ALA A 85 0.89 9.51 1.42
CA ALA A 85 -0.51 9.37 1.80
C ALA A 85 -1.42 9.55 0.58
N TYR A 86 -2.32 8.60 0.40
CA TYR A 86 -3.35 8.57 -0.64
C TYR A 86 -4.71 8.59 0.05
N THR A 87 -5.57 9.52 -0.34
CA THR A 87 -6.82 9.79 0.37
C THR A 87 -8.01 9.75 -0.55
N ARG A 88 -9.17 9.38 0.01
CA ARG A 88 -10.45 9.28 -0.69
C ARG A 88 -10.42 8.33 -1.90
N LEU A 89 -9.62 7.27 -1.81
CA LEU A 89 -9.59 6.23 -2.83
C LEU A 89 -10.91 5.43 -2.78
N PRO A 90 -11.53 5.10 -3.92
CA PRO A 90 -12.79 4.34 -3.94
C PRO A 90 -12.56 2.90 -3.50
N VAL A 91 -13.51 2.33 -2.76
CA VAL A 91 -13.51 0.89 -2.45
C VAL A 91 -14.13 0.11 -3.61
N ASP A 92 -13.31 -0.27 -4.60
CA ASP A 92 -13.79 -1.06 -5.74
C ASP A 92 -13.88 -2.57 -5.44
N ARG A 93 -13.00 -3.07 -4.57
CA ARG A 93 -12.90 -4.50 -4.21
C ARG A 93 -12.55 -4.64 -2.74
N PHE A 94 -13.28 -5.45 -2.00
CA PHE A 94 -13.04 -5.65 -0.57
C PHE A 94 -11.80 -6.52 -0.32
N GLU A 95 -11.53 -7.47 -1.22
CA GLU A 95 -10.38 -8.37 -1.18
C GLU A 95 -9.05 -7.59 -1.29
N LEU A 96 -9.08 -6.35 -1.76
CA LEU A 96 -7.93 -5.46 -1.79
C LEU A 96 -7.27 -5.36 -0.41
N PHE A 97 -8.05 -5.20 0.67
CA PHE A 97 -7.49 -4.87 1.98
C PHE A 97 -6.71 -6.03 2.62
N PRO A 98 -7.23 -7.28 2.66
CA PRO A 98 -6.44 -8.41 3.14
C PRO A 98 -5.18 -8.64 2.29
N HIS A 99 -5.27 -8.46 0.97
CA HIS A 99 -4.11 -8.57 0.08
C HIS A 99 -3.06 -7.48 0.33
N LEU A 100 -3.47 -6.23 0.53
CA LEU A 100 -2.58 -5.13 0.88
C LEU A 100 -1.78 -5.46 2.15
N VAL A 101 -2.48 -5.86 3.22
CA VAL A 101 -1.84 -6.15 4.50
C VAL A 101 -0.80 -7.27 4.37
N ARG A 102 -1.15 -8.37 3.68
CA ARG A 102 -0.23 -9.49 3.44
C ARG A 102 0.99 -9.09 2.61
N ALA A 103 0.78 -8.34 1.53
CA ALA A 103 1.86 -7.91 0.66
C ALA A 103 2.82 -6.93 1.37
N ILE A 104 2.28 -6.00 2.16
CA ILE A 104 3.09 -5.06 2.95
C ILE A 104 3.89 -5.79 4.02
N GLU A 105 3.26 -6.72 4.75
CA GLU A 105 3.93 -7.59 5.73
C GLU A 105 5.10 -8.37 5.10
N ALA A 106 4.90 -8.87 3.88
CA ALA A 106 5.89 -9.61 3.11
C ALA A 106 6.98 -8.72 2.46
N GLY A 107 6.93 -7.38 2.63
CA GLY A 107 7.89 -6.46 2.03
C GLY A 107 7.72 -6.29 0.52
N GLN A 108 6.57 -6.64 -0.04
CA GLN A 108 6.27 -6.49 -1.47
C GLN A 108 5.85 -5.06 -1.81
N VAL A 109 6.57 -4.08 -1.26
CA VAL A 109 6.30 -2.65 -1.38
C VAL A 109 7.51 -1.96 -2.00
N GLU A 110 7.26 -1.17 -3.05
CA GLU A 110 8.25 -0.36 -3.74
C GLU A 110 7.85 1.10 -3.67
N LYS A 111 8.79 1.98 -3.30
CA LYS A 111 8.70 3.41 -3.53
C LYS A 111 9.45 3.76 -4.80
N ILE A 112 8.78 4.39 -5.75
CA ILE A 112 9.34 4.80 -7.03
C ILE A 112 9.36 6.33 -7.04
N SER A 113 10.54 6.90 -6.88
CA SER A 113 10.75 8.34 -6.98
C SER A 113 11.13 8.69 -8.42
N LYS A 114 10.45 9.68 -9.00
CA LYS A 114 10.71 10.16 -10.36
C LYS A 114 11.36 11.54 -10.30
N TYR A 115 12.47 11.70 -11.01
CA TYR A 115 13.26 12.93 -11.05
C TYR A 115 13.33 13.48 -12.48
N SER A 116 13.26 14.79 -12.64
CA SER A 116 13.55 15.46 -13.92
C SER A 116 15.01 15.25 -14.28
N THR A 117 15.32 14.69 -15.46
CA THR A 117 16.74 14.52 -15.87
C THR A 117 17.42 15.85 -16.16
N MET A 118 16.66 16.91 -16.46
CA MET A 118 17.17 18.24 -16.74
C MET A 118 17.56 19.02 -15.47
N THR A 119 16.81 18.81 -14.37
CA THR A 119 16.95 19.63 -13.15
C THR A 119 17.28 18.84 -11.89
N ASP A 120 17.28 17.50 -11.97
CA ASP A 120 17.37 16.55 -10.84
C ASP A 120 16.31 16.81 -9.73
N ALA A 121 15.24 17.52 -10.08
CA ALA A 121 14.14 17.81 -9.15
C ALA A 121 13.18 16.62 -9.07
N LEU A 122 12.69 16.29 -7.87
CA LEU A 122 11.66 15.28 -7.66
C LEU A 122 10.33 15.75 -8.29
N VAL A 123 9.83 15.03 -9.29
CA VAL A 123 8.60 15.38 -10.02
C VAL A 123 7.39 14.52 -9.65
N ALA A 124 7.61 13.31 -9.16
CA ALA A 124 6.55 12.44 -8.66
C ALA A 124 7.07 11.37 -7.70
N VAL A 125 6.18 10.85 -6.87
CA VAL A 125 6.41 9.65 -6.08
C VAL A 125 5.26 8.69 -6.31
N ALA A 126 5.57 7.45 -6.70
CA ALA A 126 4.62 6.36 -6.75
C ALA A 126 4.92 5.31 -5.67
N MET A 127 3.86 4.70 -5.15
CA MET A 127 3.94 3.51 -4.31
C MET A 127 3.33 2.35 -5.08
N ARG A 128 4.05 1.24 -5.14
CA ARG A 128 3.60 -0.03 -5.73
C ARG A 128 3.57 -1.10 -4.66
N VAL A 129 2.47 -1.83 -4.57
CA VAL A 129 2.29 -3.00 -3.71
C VAL A 129 1.90 -4.18 -4.58
N ALA A 130 2.74 -5.21 -4.64
CA ALA A 130 2.44 -6.41 -5.43
C ALA A 130 1.52 -7.34 -4.62
N LEU A 131 0.22 -7.33 -4.92
CA LEU A 131 -0.83 -7.97 -4.12
C LEU A 131 -0.94 -9.48 -4.38
N ALA A 132 -0.74 -9.85 -5.65
CA ALA A 132 -0.73 -11.22 -6.18
C ALA A 132 -0.09 -11.18 -7.59
N PRO A 133 0.30 -12.33 -8.17
CA PRO A 133 0.80 -12.36 -9.55
C PRO A 133 -0.19 -11.68 -10.52
N GLY A 134 0.27 -10.62 -11.20
CA GLY A 134 -0.55 -9.84 -12.14
C GLY A 134 -1.54 -8.87 -11.49
N TRP A 135 -1.54 -8.74 -10.17
CA TRP A 135 -2.35 -7.76 -9.45
C TRP A 135 -1.45 -6.89 -8.58
N ASP A 136 -1.20 -5.68 -9.07
CA ASP A 136 -0.48 -4.66 -8.34
C ASP A 136 -1.47 -3.54 -7.98
N TRP A 137 -1.30 -3.00 -6.78
CA TRP A 137 -1.85 -1.69 -6.44
C TRP A 137 -0.75 -0.65 -6.67
N ILE A 138 -1.04 0.38 -7.45
CA ILE A 138 -0.09 1.44 -7.79
C ILE A 138 -0.83 2.77 -7.68
N GLU A 139 -0.28 3.70 -6.91
CA GLU A 139 -0.78 5.07 -6.87
C GLU A 139 0.38 6.06 -6.95
N GLU A 140 0.16 7.17 -7.66
CA GLU A 140 1.17 8.21 -7.89
C GLU A 140 0.71 9.55 -7.35
N ARG A 141 1.59 10.20 -6.57
CA ARG A 141 1.46 11.60 -6.21
C ARG A 141 2.44 12.42 -7.05
N ARG A 142 1.89 13.20 -7.96
CA ARG A 142 2.66 14.04 -8.88
C ARG A 142 2.84 15.45 -8.30
N LEU A 143 4.07 15.95 -8.37
CA LEU A 143 4.49 17.27 -7.89
C LEU A 143 4.64 18.28 -9.04
N SER A 144 4.85 17.79 -10.25
CA SER A 144 5.03 18.60 -11.46
C SER A 144 4.47 17.89 -12.69
N PRO A 145 4.08 18.60 -13.75
CA PRO A 145 3.56 17.99 -14.98
C PRO A 145 4.49 16.90 -15.53
N ALA A 146 3.90 15.88 -16.15
CA ALA A 146 4.68 14.80 -16.76
C ALA A 146 5.55 15.32 -17.91
N SER A 147 6.80 14.87 -17.93
CA SER A 147 7.73 15.06 -19.04
C SER A 147 8.21 13.70 -19.56
N THR A 148 8.78 13.70 -20.76
CA THR A 148 9.45 12.51 -21.33
C THR A 148 10.80 12.23 -20.67
N ASP A 149 11.33 13.20 -19.94
CA ASP A 149 12.68 13.25 -19.40
C ASP A 149 12.66 13.02 -17.88
N GLU A 150 12.23 11.82 -17.47
CA GLU A 150 12.12 11.41 -16.06
C GLU A 150 13.03 10.20 -15.76
N GLU A 151 13.90 10.32 -14.76
CA GLU A 151 14.69 9.23 -14.19
C GLU A 151 13.93 8.56 -13.03
N TRP A 152 13.90 7.22 -13.01
CA TRP A 152 13.16 6.46 -12.01
C TRP A 152 14.11 5.81 -11.01
N ARG A 153 13.93 6.12 -9.72
CA ARG A 153 14.71 5.54 -8.63
C ARG A 153 13.80 4.71 -7.75
N THR A 154 14.07 3.40 -7.67
CA THR A 154 13.22 2.44 -6.94
C THR A 154 13.88 2.05 -5.61
N HIS A 155 13.12 2.20 -4.53
CA HIS A 155 13.46 1.73 -3.19
C HIS A 155 12.51 0.60 -2.78
N ARG A 156 13.06 -0.53 -2.36
CA ARG A 156 12.29 -1.70 -1.89
C ARG A 156 12.32 -1.78 -0.38
N TYR A 157 11.14 -1.96 0.23
CA TYR A 157 11.03 -2.15 1.67
C TYR A 157 11.29 -3.61 2.05
N LEU A 158 11.78 -3.85 3.26
CA LEU A 158 12.00 -5.20 3.78
C LEU A 158 10.71 -5.81 4.36
N PRO A 159 10.59 -7.15 4.40
CA PRO A 159 9.52 -7.82 5.13
C PRO A 159 9.60 -7.49 6.62
N TYR A 160 8.45 -7.53 7.29
CA TYR A 160 8.34 -7.22 8.71
C TYR A 160 9.09 -8.22 9.59
N ARG A 161 9.05 -9.49 9.20
CA ARG A 161 9.83 -10.56 9.82
C ARG A 161 11.09 -10.79 9.00
N ARG A 162 12.23 -10.88 9.67
CA ARG A 162 13.46 -11.34 9.04
C ARG A 162 13.32 -12.84 8.78
N SER A 163 13.35 -13.26 7.51
CA SER A 163 13.56 -14.67 7.20
C SER A 163 14.96 -15.09 7.71
N PRO A 164 15.11 -16.26 8.34
CA PRO A 164 16.40 -16.74 8.85
C PRO A 164 17.46 -16.90 7.76
N GLU A 165 17.04 -17.00 6.49
CA GLU A 165 17.90 -17.16 5.32
C GLU A 165 18.84 -15.96 5.06
N ASN A 166 18.52 -14.77 5.57
CA ASN A 166 19.32 -13.56 5.32
C ASN A 166 20.45 -13.31 6.33
N THR A 167 20.70 -14.26 7.25
CA THR A 167 21.73 -14.14 8.30
C THR A 167 23.14 -14.55 7.83
N ARG A 168 23.29 -15.11 6.62
CA ARG A 168 24.58 -15.71 6.18
C ARG A 168 25.56 -14.81 5.44
N VAL A 169 25.26 -13.54 5.16
CA VAL A 169 26.14 -12.71 4.29
C VAL A 169 26.93 -11.63 5.04
N SER A 170 26.78 -11.49 6.36
CA SER A 170 27.54 -10.50 7.13
C SER A 170 28.47 -11.17 8.15
N GLY A 171 29.42 -11.97 7.66
CA GLY A 171 30.37 -12.68 8.53
C GLY A 171 31.59 -13.29 7.84
N ALA A 172 31.94 -12.87 6.62
CA ALA A 172 33.12 -13.35 5.92
C ALA A 172 33.87 -12.18 5.27
N ASN A 173 34.59 -11.41 6.09
CA ASN A 173 35.78 -10.69 5.67
C ASN A 173 36.58 -10.28 6.90
N ILE A 174 37.17 -11.27 7.57
CA ILE A 174 38.31 -11.05 8.47
C ILE A 174 39.34 -12.13 8.15
N LEU A 175 40.54 -11.66 7.79
CA LEU A 175 41.81 -12.35 7.56
C LEU A 175 41.97 -13.22 6.30
N ALA A 176 42.56 -12.62 5.27
CA ALA A 176 43.80 -13.12 4.66
C ALA A 176 44.42 -12.01 3.81
N ASP A 177 45.45 -11.34 4.35
CA ASP A 177 46.61 -10.91 3.57
C ASP A 177 47.75 -10.51 4.53
N ALA A 178 48.87 -11.24 4.36
CA ALA A 178 50.25 -11.01 4.78
C ALA A 178 50.59 -10.77 6.26
#